data_AF-A0A437K133-F1
#
_entry.id   AF-A0A437K133-F1
#
_cell.length_a   1.000
_cell.length_b   1.000
_cell.length_c   1.000
_cell.angle_alpha   90.00
_cell.angle_beta   90.00
_cell.angle_gamma   90.00
#
_symmetry.space_group_name_H-M   'P 1'
#
loop_
_entity.id
_entity.type
_entity.pdbx_description
1 polymer ?
#
loop_
_entity_poly.entity_id
_entity_poly.type
_entity_poly.pdbx_seq_one_letter_code
_entity_poly.pdbx_strand_id
1 'polypeptide(L)' 'MASPGKKHFALRIDPRVWAEIERLAAQELRSANAQVEMMLREALQRRGRGVPTAVEAAENGEDTPGR' A
#
# COMPACT_ATOMS: atom_id res chain seq x y z
N MET A 1 -15.06 5.14 -6.30
CA MET A 1 -14.51 6.44 -5.86
C MET A 1 -13.04 6.24 -5.55
N ALA A 2 -12.14 7.05 -6.12
CA ALA A 2 -10.71 6.97 -5.82
C ALA A 2 -10.50 7.33 -4.34
N SER A 3 -9.75 6.51 -3.60
CA SER A 3 -9.39 6.85 -2.22
C SER A 3 -8.49 8.09 -2.24
N PRO A 4 -8.87 9.22 -1.60
CA PRO A 4 -8.04 10.41 -1.56
C PRO A 4 -6.64 10.06 -1.01
N GLY A 5 -5.60 10.57 -1.67
CA GLY A 5 -4.20 10.36 -1.24
C GLY A 5 -3.53 9.05 -1.69
N LYS A 6 -4.20 8.18 -2.46
CA LYS A 6 -3.54 6.98 -3.03
C LYS A 6 -2.99 7.24 -4.43
N LYS A 7 -1.70 6.96 -4.62
CA LYS A 7 -1.07 7.02 -5.95
C LYS A 7 -1.49 5.82 -6.79
N HIS A 8 -2.11 6.08 -7.94
CA HIS A 8 -2.37 5.04 -8.95
C HIS A 8 -1.09 4.79 -9.76
N PHE A 9 -0.60 3.55 -9.74
CA PHE A 9 0.61 3.15 -10.45
C PHE A 9 0.38 1.84 -11.21
N ALA A 10 0.84 1.77 -12.46
CA ALA A 10 0.80 0.54 -13.25
C ALA A 10 1.93 -0.39 -12.78
N LEU A 11 1.60 -1.35 -11.91
CA LEU A 11 2.54 -2.34 -11.42
C LEU A 11 2.69 -3.48 -12.43
N ARG A 12 3.92 -3.72 -12.90
CA ARG A 12 4.24 -4.93 -13.66
C ARG A 12 4.45 -6.07 -12.68
N ILE A 13 3.55 -7.04 -12.67
CA ILE A 13 3.57 -8.21 -11.79
C ILE A 13 3.31 -9.47 -12.60
N ASP A 14 3.94 -10.58 -12.21
CA ASP A 14 3.64 -11.90 -12.78
C ASP A 14 2.17 -12.25 -12.46
N PRO A 15 1.34 -12.66 -13.45
CA PRO A 15 -0.06 -13.01 -13.23
C PRO A 15 -0.27 -14.15 -12.21
N ARG A 16 0.70 -15.07 -12.09
CA ARG A 16 0.64 -16.17 -11.10
C ARG A 16 0.78 -15.65 -9.68
N VAL A 17 1.67 -14.67 -9.48
CA VAL A 17 1.82 -14.00 -8.18
C VAL A 17 0.58 -13.21 -7.84
N TRP A 18 -0.01 -12.50 -8.82
CA TRP A 18 -1.25 -11.78 -8.61
C TRP A 18 -2.40 -12.70 -8.18
N ALA A 19 -2.56 -13.87 -8.82
CA ALA A 19 -3.60 -14.83 -8.47
C ALA A 19 -3.49 -15.32 -7.02
N GLU A 20 -2.28 -15.58 -6.52
CA GLU A 20 -2.09 -15.97 -5.12
C GLU A 20 -2.39 -14.83 -4.14
N ILE A 21 -2.06 -13.59 -4.52
CA ILE A 21 -2.41 -12.39 -3.73
C ILE A 21 -3.93 -12.23 -3.66
N GLU A 22 -4.65 -12.41 -4.77
CA GLU A 22 -6.11 -12.35 -4.80
C GLU A 22 -6.73 -13.44 -3.93
N ARG A 23 -6.21 -14.67 -3.99
CA ARG A 23 -6.66 -15.79 -3.16
C ARG A 23 -6.45 -15.51 -1.67
N LEU A 24 -5.29 -14.97 -1.30
CA LEU A 24 -4.99 -14.59 0.08
C LEU A 24 -5.89 -13.45 0.56
N ALA A 25 -6.07 -12.42 -0.26
CA ALA A 25 -6.94 -11.29 0.05
C ALA A 25 -8.40 -11.73 0.26
N ALA A 26 -8.89 -12.67 -0.55
CA ALA A 26 -10.22 -13.25 -0.40
C ALA A 26 -10.39 -14.00 0.93
N GLN A 27 -9.37 -14.73 1.37
CA GLN A 27 -9.39 -15.43 2.67
C GLN A 27 -9.44 -14.45 3.85
N GLU A 28 -8.80 -13.28 3.72
CA GLU A 28 -8.79 -12.22 4.75
C GLU A 28 -9.96 -11.24 4.63
N LEU A 29 -10.94 -11.48 3.74
CA LEU A 29 -12.06 -10.57 3.44
C LEU A 29 -11.59 -9.13 3.10
N ARG A 30 -10.48 -9.04 2.36
CA ARG A 30 -9.82 -7.80 1.98
C ARG A 30 -9.78 -7.64 0.46
N SER A 31 -9.71 -6.40 -0.02
CA SER A 31 -9.37 -6.15 -1.43
C SER A 31 -7.90 -6.51 -1.72
N ALA A 32 -7.62 -7.00 -2.93
CA ALA A 32 -6.26 -7.30 -3.38
C ALA A 32 -5.31 -6.09 -3.21
N ASN A 33 -5.78 -4.88 -3.52
CA ASN A 33 -4.99 -3.65 -3.35
C ASN A 33 -4.63 -3.38 -1.88
N ALA A 34 -5.55 -3.60 -0.95
CA ALA A 34 -5.26 -3.43 0.47
C ALA A 34 -4.38 -4.56 1.02
N GLN A 35 -4.39 -5.75 0.40
CA GLN A 35 -3.46 -6.83 0.74
C GLN A 35 -2.04 -6.47 0.28
N VAL A 36 -1.89 -6.00 -0.96
CA VAL A 36 -0.61 -5.55 -1.51
C VAL A 36 -0.01 -4.44 -0.67
N GLU A 37 -0.79 -3.41 -0.33
CA GLU A 37 -0.34 -2.29 0.50
C GLU A 37 0.21 -2.77 1.87
N MET A 38 -0.49 -3.70 2.52
CA MET A 38 -0.07 -4.25 3.81
C MET A 38 1.22 -5.06 3.68
N MET A 39 1.31 -5.96 2.70
CA MET A 39 2.52 -6.76 2.45
C MET A 39 3.73 -5.86 2.14
N LEU A 40 3.54 -4.78 1.38
CA LEU A 40 4.60 -3.82 1.07
C LEU A 40 5.06 -3.05 2.32
N ARG A 41 4.13 -2.60 3.17
CA ARG A 41 4.47 -1.94 4.44
C ARG A 41 5.26 -2.86 5.37
N GLU A 42 4.83 -4.12 5.51
CA GLU A 42 5.58 -5.11 6.29
C GLU A 42 6.98 -5.36 5.72
N ALA A 43 7.10 -5.52 4.40
CA ALA A 43 8.38 -5.74 3.75
C ALA A 43 9.35 -4.56 3.94
N LEU A 44 8.84 -3.33 3.90
CA LEU A 44 9.62 -2.11 4.17
C LEU A 44 10.01 -2.02 5.65
N GLN A 45 9.09 -2.31 6.57
CA GLN A 45 9.37 -2.33 8.01
C GLN A 45 10.46 -3.35 8.36
N ARG A 46 10.41 -4.56 7.79
CA ARG A 46 11.45 -5.60 7.96
C ARG A 46 12.83 -5.14 7.46
N ARG A 47 12.89 -4.16 6.57
CA ARG A 47 14.13 -3.53 6.06
C ARG A 47 14.50 -2.25 6.82
N GLY A 48 13.85 -1.96 7.94
CA GLY A 48 14.08 -0.75 8.74
C GLY A 48 13.52 0.52 8.10
N ARG A 49 12.59 0.41 7.14
CA ARG A 49 11.94 1.53 6.46
C ARG A 49 10.49 1.64 6.91
N GLY A 50 10.27 2.26 8.06
CA GLY A 50 8.92 2.55 8.54
C GLY A 50 8.19 3.50 7.59
N VAL A 51 6.96 3.14 7.22
CA VAL A 51 6.07 4.02 6.45
C VAL A 51 5.06 4.61 7.42
N PRO A 52 5.05 5.94 7.64
CA PRO A 52 4.08 6.58 8.51
C PRO A 52 2.65 6.20 8.12
N THR A 53 1.81 6.04 9.13
CA THR A 53 0.37 5.92 8.95
C THR A 53 -0.20 7.27 8.49
N ALA A 54 -1.40 7.26 7.91
CA ALA A 54 -2.06 8.50 7.51
C ALA A 54 -2.30 9.46 8.71
N VAL A 55 -2.45 8.90 9.92
CA VAL A 55 -2.58 9.66 11.17
C VAL A 55 -1.25 10.35 11.51
N GLU A 56 -0.14 9.60 11.49
CA GLU A 56 1.20 10.14 11.73
C GLU A 56 1.64 11.13 10.64
N ALA A 57 1.25 10.92 9.38
CA ALA A 57 1.57 11.83 8.28
C ALA A 57 0.80 13.16 8.38
N ALA A 58 -0.44 13.13 8.87
CA ALA A 58 -1.24 14.34 9.10
C ALA A 58 -0.75 15.14 10.31
N GLU A 59 -0.23 14.46 11.33
CA GLU A 59 0.33 15.11 12.54
C GLU A 59 1.71 15.76 12.29
N ASN A 60 2.49 15.27 11.31
CA ASN A 60 3.84 15.77 10.99
C ASN A 60 3.90 16.93 9.97
N GLY A 61 2.75 17.55 9.63
CA GLY A 61 2.68 18.87 9.01
C GLY A 61 2.42 18.92 7.49
N GLU A 62 1.48 19.80 7.12
CA GLU A 62 1.49 20.46 5.82
C GLU A 62 2.88 21.08 5.57
N ASP A 63 3.68 20.52 4.68
CA ASP A 63 4.73 21.27 3.99
C ASP A 63 5.00 20.70 2.59
N THR A 64 4.36 21.37 1.62
CA THR A 64 4.71 21.55 0.19
C THR A 64 5.00 20.34 -0.71
N PRO A 65 4.32 20.27 -1.88
CA PRO A 65 5.05 19.95 -3.10
C PRO A 65 4.79 20.96 -4.22
N GLY A 66 5.78 21.81 -4.45
CA GLY A 66 6.06 22.51 -5.69
C GLY A 66 7.57 22.53 -5.92
N ARG A 67 8.10 21.53 -6.62
CA ARG A 67 9.32 21.59 -7.46
C ARG A 67 9.44 20.34 -8.31
#